data_AF-A0A8J9YUS3-F1
#
_entry.id   AF-A0A8J9YUS3-F1
#
_cell.length_a   1.000
_cell.length_b   1.000
_cell.length_c   1.000
_cell.angle_alpha   90.00
_cell.angle_beta   90.00
_cell.angle_gamma   90.00
#
_symmetry.space_group_name_H-M   'P 1'
#
loop_
_entity.id
_entity.type
_entity.pdbx_description
1 polymer ?
#
loop_
_entity_poly.entity_id
_entity_poly.type
_entity_poly.pdbx_seq_one_letter_code
_entity_poly.pdbx_strand_id
1 'polypeptide(L)'
;MSTGFHLLLAFAAILSQRAQAADILVATMTFGSEWIGVAKIAEALASRGHVVTVVAPASEKSDLMRKWPSLRYELYDTRANGVPTPLAYVPTVSSRLSDRMTFLQRVKNVLASVGLNAIGRLVFERTYDGMARRTIGGNYTMSAALARTDVWLYQSDVMFDFPRPTMPNMVSIAGHMADKVKPLSEDLEKFVQSSGDAGVVIVTFGSMVATMPAERADMLAAAFARLPQKVVWRYAGTPPLSLGSNTKTMEWLPQSDLLEAMHHGVPLIGMPLFGDQYDNIVRVVARGMAVSLDIHSVTSQEVYQAITTVITDPR
;
A
#
# COMPACT_ATOMS: atom_id res chain seq x y z
N MET A 1 -13.17 60.22 -14.78
CA MET A 1 -12.28 59.19 -14.20
C MET A 1 -13.09 57.93 -13.96
N SER A 2 -13.11 56.99 -14.89
CA SER A 2 -13.77 55.69 -14.72
C SER A 2 -13.06 54.63 -15.57
N THR A 3 -11.78 54.41 -15.27
CA THR A 3 -10.96 53.33 -15.84
C THR A 3 -10.79 52.18 -14.85
N GLY A 4 -11.49 52.21 -13.70
CA GLY A 4 -11.36 51.22 -12.63
C GLY A 4 -12.30 50.01 -12.69
N PHE A 5 -13.35 50.02 -13.54
CA PHE A 5 -14.38 48.96 -13.52
C PHE A 5 -14.17 47.86 -14.59
N HIS A 6 -13.39 48.13 -15.64
CA HIS A 6 -13.14 47.15 -16.70
C HIS A 6 -11.99 46.17 -16.40
N LEU A 7 -11.08 46.52 -15.47
CA LEU A 7 -10.00 45.61 -15.04
C LEU A 7 -10.47 44.53 -14.05
N LEU A 8 -11.54 44.78 -13.30
CA LEU A 8 -12.07 43.80 -12.33
C LEU A 8 -12.81 42.63 -13.00
N LEU A 9 -13.46 42.86 -14.14
CA LEU A 9 -14.11 41.80 -14.92
C LEU A 9 -13.10 40.90 -15.66
N ALA A 10 -11.94 41.44 -16.07
CA ALA A 10 -10.87 40.65 -16.67
C ALA A 10 -10.14 39.76 -15.65
N PHE A 11 -10.00 40.20 -14.39
CA PHE A 11 -9.40 39.39 -13.33
C PHE A 11 -10.36 38.33 -12.76
N ALA A 12 -11.67 38.59 -12.73
CA ALA A 12 -12.68 37.59 -12.35
C ALA A 12 -12.86 36.48 -13.41
N ALA A 13 -12.55 36.76 -14.68
CA ALA A 13 -12.62 35.77 -15.76
C ALA A 13 -11.38 34.84 -15.84
N ILE A 14 -10.28 35.15 -15.16
CA ILE A 14 -9.06 34.32 -15.12
C ILE A 14 -9.03 33.40 -13.88
N LEU A 15 -9.91 33.62 -12.90
CA LEU A 15 -10.13 32.70 -11.77
C LEU A 15 -11.19 31.63 -12.04
N SER A 16 -11.76 31.58 -13.25
CA SER A 16 -12.44 30.39 -13.76
C SER A 16 -11.51 29.63 -14.71
N GLN A 17 -10.38 29.14 -14.21
CA GLN A 17 -9.97 27.81 -14.67
C GLN A 17 -11.03 26.83 -14.14
N ARG A 18 -12.18 26.79 -14.83
CA ARG A 18 -12.92 25.54 -14.93
C ARG A 18 -11.90 24.57 -15.48
N ALA A 19 -11.31 23.73 -14.62
CA ALA A 19 -10.86 22.44 -15.08
C ALA A 19 -12.06 21.89 -15.85
N GLN A 20 -11.93 21.78 -17.18
CA GLN A 20 -12.94 21.10 -17.97
C GLN A 20 -13.19 19.76 -17.26
N ALA A 21 -14.46 19.41 -17.07
CA ALA A 21 -14.82 18.13 -16.48
C ALA A 21 -14.10 17.04 -17.28
N ALA A 22 -13.05 16.50 -16.69
CA ALA A 22 -12.29 15.40 -17.24
C ALA A 22 -12.97 14.10 -16.81
N ASP A 23 -13.07 13.15 -17.74
CA ASP A 23 -13.41 11.77 -17.40
C ASP A 23 -12.17 11.14 -16.78
N ILE A 24 -12.22 10.89 -15.47
CA ILE A 24 -11.11 10.34 -14.70
C ILE A 24 -11.38 8.85 -14.46
N LEU A 25 -10.54 8.00 -15.04
CA LEU A 25 -10.55 6.56 -14.78
C LEU A 25 -9.60 6.24 -13.62
N VAL A 26 -10.14 5.72 -12.52
CA VAL A 26 -9.39 5.34 -11.32
C VAL A 26 -9.30 3.83 -11.25
N ALA A 27 -8.13 3.31 -11.61
CA ALA A 27 -7.85 1.88 -11.67
C ALA A 27 -7.21 1.31 -10.38
N THR A 28 -7.85 0.33 -9.72
CA THR A 28 -7.27 -0.39 -8.57
C THR A 28 -7.44 -1.91 -8.71
N MET A 29 -6.48 -2.69 -8.21
CA MET A 29 -6.43 -4.16 -8.31
C MET A 29 -7.00 -4.87 -7.07
N THR A 30 -7.19 -4.15 -5.97
CA THR A 30 -7.55 -4.68 -4.64
C THR A 30 -8.43 -3.65 -3.92
N PHE A 31 -9.61 -4.06 -3.43
CA PHE A 31 -10.50 -3.18 -2.63
C PHE A 31 -10.33 -3.40 -1.13
N GLY A 32 -9.07 -3.38 -0.69
CA GLY A 32 -8.68 -3.44 0.72
C GLY A 32 -8.48 -2.06 1.33
N SER A 33 -7.59 -1.97 2.33
CA SER A 33 -7.19 -0.70 2.95
C SER A 33 -6.57 0.30 1.96
N GLU A 34 -5.94 -0.19 0.90
CA GLU A 34 -5.31 0.61 -0.17
C GLU A 34 -6.32 1.48 -0.94
N TRP A 35 -7.55 0.97 -1.10
CA TRP A 35 -8.61 1.70 -1.79
C TRP A 35 -9.10 2.93 -1.01
N ILE A 36 -9.02 2.92 0.32
CA ILE A 36 -9.66 3.94 1.17
C ILE A 36 -9.14 5.36 0.85
N GLY A 37 -7.84 5.53 0.63
CA GLY A 37 -7.28 6.85 0.30
C GLY A 37 -7.53 7.25 -1.13
N VAL A 38 -7.47 6.30 -2.06
CA VAL A 38 -7.82 6.54 -3.47
C VAL A 38 -9.30 6.95 -3.59
N ALA A 39 -10.18 6.38 -2.77
CA ALA A 39 -11.59 6.76 -2.69
C ALA A 39 -11.78 8.21 -2.23
N LYS A 40 -11.05 8.65 -1.19
CA LYS A 40 -11.06 10.05 -0.73
C LYS A 40 -10.63 11.01 -1.84
N ILE A 41 -9.61 10.64 -2.62
CA ILE A 41 -9.15 11.44 -3.77
C ILE A 41 -10.22 11.46 -4.87
N ALA A 42 -10.81 10.31 -5.18
CA ALA A 42 -11.89 10.17 -6.16
C ALA A 42 -13.12 11.03 -5.79
N GLU A 43 -13.53 11.04 -4.52
CA GLU A 43 -14.62 11.90 -4.01
C GLU A 43 -14.25 13.39 -4.08
N ALA A 44 -13.01 13.73 -3.76
CA ALA A 44 -12.51 15.10 -3.85
C ALA A 44 -12.45 15.59 -5.31
N LEU A 45 -12.26 14.70 -6.28
CA LEU A 45 -12.33 15.02 -7.71
C LEU A 45 -13.79 15.11 -8.18
N ALA A 46 -14.65 14.18 -7.76
CA ALA A 46 -16.07 14.21 -8.09
C ALA A 46 -16.77 15.48 -7.57
N SER A 47 -16.47 15.89 -6.33
CA SER A 47 -16.99 17.15 -5.74
C SER A 47 -16.51 18.41 -6.47
N ARG A 48 -15.42 18.33 -7.24
CA ARG A 48 -14.93 19.42 -8.11
C ARG A 48 -15.54 19.39 -9.52
N GLY A 49 -16.49 18.50 -9.78
CA GLY A 49 -17.22 18.40 -11.05
C GLY A 49 -16.61 17.45 -12.08
N HIS A 50 -15.60 16.63 -11.69
CA HIS A 50 -15.04 15.59 -12.56
C HIS A 50 -15.93 14.34 -12.58
N VAL A 51 -16.00 13.66 -13.73
CA VAL A 51 -16.66 12.35 -13.82
C VAL A 51 -15.66 11.28 -13.44
N VAL A 52 -15.80 10.69 -12.25
CA VAL A 52 -14.84 9.69 -11.75
C VAL A 52 -15.42 8.28 -11.90
N THR A 53 -14.74 7.47 -12.71
CA THR A 53 -15.05 6.06 -12.92
C THR A 53 -13.99 5.20 -12.23
N VAL A 54 -14.36 4.60 -11.11
CA VAL A 54 -13.58 3.59 -10.38
C VAL A 54 -13.71 2.25 -11.07
N VAL A 55 -12.82 1.32 -10.75
CA VAL A 55 -12.53 0.16 -11.55
C VAL A 55 -12.57 -1.14 -10.69
N ALA A 56 -13.72 -1.83 -10.51
CA ALA A 56 -13.95 -2.86 -9.44
C ALA A 56 -14.57 -4.23 -9.84
N PRO A 57 -14.32 -5.36 -9.12
CA PRO A 57 -14.91 -6.67 -9.40
C PRO A 57 -16.39 -6.69 -9.03
N ALA A 58 -17.19 -7.48 -9.77
CA ALA A 58 -18.63 -7.59 -9.54
C ALA A 58 -19.00 -8.07 -8.12
N SER A 59 -18.14 -8.87 -7.47
CA SER A 59 -18.31 -9.38 -6.11
C SER A 59 -18.19 -8.31 -5.02
N GLU A 60 -17.50 -7.21 -5.28
CA GLU A 60 -17.23 -6.13 -4.31
C GLU A 60 -18.01 -4.85 -4.64
N LYS A 61 -18.58 -4.78 -5.85
CA LYS A 61 -19.34 -3.64 -6.37
C LYS A 61 -20.45 -3.17 -5.42
N SER A 62 -21.22 -4.08 -4.85
CA SER A 62 -22.35 -3.75 -3.96
C SER A 62 -21.92 -3.09 -2.64
N ASP A 63 -20.83 -3.57 -2.05
CA ASP A 63 -20.29 -2.98 -0.80
C ASP A 63 -19.62 -1.63 -1.04
N LEU A 64 -18.95 -1.48 -2.18
CA LEU A 64 -18.33 -0.22 -2.59
C LEU A 64 -19.38 0.83 -2.94
N MET A 65 -20.45 0.45 -3.67
CA MET A 65 -21.60 1.30 -3.99
C MET A 65 -22.30 1.83 -2.74
N ARG A 66 -22.39 1.00 -1.69
CA ARG A 66 -22.97 1.40 -0.40
C ARG A 66 -22.12 2.44 0.33
N LYS A 67 -20.79 2.31 0.27
CA LYS A 67 -19.85 3.19 0.99
C LYS A 67 -19.52 4.48 0.23
N TRP A 68 -19.53 4.46 -1.11
CA TRP A 68 -19.12 5.58 -1.97
C TRP A 68 -20.06 5.78 -3.18
N PRO A 69 -21.34 6.14 -2.96
CA PRO A 69 -22.37 6.12 -4.00
C PRO A 69 -22.17 7.12 -5.15
N SER A 70 -21.27 8.10 -4.99
CA SER A 70 -20.94 9.11 -5.99
C SER A 70 -20.00 8.61 -7.11
N LEU A 71 -19.49 7.39 -7.01
CA LEU A 71 -18.48 6.82 -7.91
C LEU A 71 -19.08 5.75 -8.86
N ARG A 72 -18.53 5.61 -10.08
CA ARG A 72 -18.84 4.49 -11.04
C ARG A 72 -17.79 3.37 -10.90
N TYR A 73 -18.00 2.10 -11.33
CA TYR A 73 -17.13 0.92 -10.96
C TYR A 73 -16.82 -0.12 -12.09
N GLU A 74 -15.53 -0.41 -12.47
CA GLU A 74 -15.01 -1.43 -13.51
C GLU A 74 -13.45 -1.75 -13.73
N LEU A 75 -12.85 -2.97 -13.66
CA LEU A 75 -11.36 -3.35 -13.48
C LEU A 75 -10.18 -3.16 -14.57
N TYR A 76 -8.84 -3.32 -14.19
CA TYR A 76 -7.51 -2.86 -14.82
C TYR A 76 -6.41 -3.89 -15.35
N ASP A 77 -5.38 -3.43 -16.15
CA ASP A 77 -4.08 -4.10 -16.55
C ASP A 77 -2.83 -3.14 -16.60
N THR A 78 -1.64 -3.55 -16.13
CA THR A 78 -0.43 -2.72 -15.85
C THR A 78 0.47 -2.31 -17.03
N ARG A 79 0.27 -2.83 -18.25
CA ARG A 79 1.25 -2.66 -19.35
C ARG A 79 0.93 -1.58 -20.39
N ALA A 80 -0.16 -0.86 -20.19
CA ALA A 80 -0.61 0.12 -21.15
C ALA A 80 -0.20 1.57 -20.81
N ASN A 81 0.58 1.80 -19.74
CA ASN A 81 1.05 3.14 -19.39
C ASN A 81 2.19 3.68 -20.29
N GLY A 82 2.67 2.89 -21.26
CA GLY A 82 3.72 3.29 -22.20
C GLY A 82 5.13 3.40 -21.59
N VAL A 83 5.30 3.05 -20.31
CA VAL A 83 6.57 3.14 -19.59
C VAL A 83 7.44 1.93 -19.93
N PRO A 84 8.68 2.11 -20.39
CA PRO A 84 9.60 0.99 -20.57
C PRO A 84 9.88 0.28 -19.24
N THR A 85 9.91 -1.06 -19.25
CA THR A 85 10.27 -1.88 -18.09
C THR A 85 11.53 -2.71 -18.38
N PRO A 86 12.73 -2.16 -18.17
CA PRO A 86 13.98 -2.87 -18.47
C PRO A 86 14.19 -4.07 -17.52
N LEU A 87 13.93 -5.27 -18.01
CA LEU A 87 13.96 -6.51 -17.21
C LEU A 87 15.35 -6.88 -16.68
N ALA A 88 16.40 -6.19 -17.12
CA ALA A 88 17.76 -6.37 -16.60
C ALA A 88 17.94 -5.84 -15.16
N TYR A 89 17.11 -4.88 -14.73
CA TYR A 89 17.20 -4.25 -13.40
C TYR A 89 15.85 -3.85 -12.80
N VAL A 90 14.74 -3.89 -13.55
CA VAL A 90 13.40 -3.72 -12.98
C VAL A 90 12.80 -5.10 -12.69
N PRO A 91 12.61 -5.49 -11.42
CA PRO A 91 12.03 -6.78 -11.08
C PRO A 91 10.55 -6.84 -11.45
N THR A 92 10.14 -7.97 -12.04
CA THR A 92 8.75 -8.26 -12.36
C THR A 92 7.98 -8.48 -11.06
N VAL A 93 6.73 -8.03 -11.02
CA VAL A 93 5.81 -8.31 -9.91
C VAL A 93 5.75 -9.84 -9.66
N SER A 94 5.76 -10.22 -8.39
CA SER A 94 5.80 -11.60 -7.90
C SER A 94 7.12 -12.35 -8.14
N SER A 95 8.16 -11.70 -8.66
CA SER A 95 9.46 -12.35 -8.89
C SER A 95 10.28 -12.55 -7.61
N ARG A 96 10.01 -11.76 -6.56
CA ARG A 96 10.78 -11.69 -5.30
C ARG A 96 12.25 -11.32 -5.52
N LEU A 97 12.53 -10.48 -6.52
CA LEU A 97 13.87 -10.02 -6.88
C LEU A 97 14.04 -8.53 -6.56
N SER A 98 15.29 -8.12 -6.35
CA SER A 98 15.67 -6.70 -6.23
C SER A 98 16.14 -6.14 -7.57
N ASP A 99 16.47 -4.85 -7.60
CA ASP A 99 17.12 -4.18 -8.73
C ASP A 99 18.55 -4.67 -9.00
N ARG A 100 19.17 -5.31 -8.00
CA ARG A 100 20.49 -5.95 -8.12
C ARG A 100 20.34 -7.44 -8.38
N MET A 101 20.37 -7.81 -9.65
CA MET A 101 20.25 -9.20 -10.10
C MET A 101 21.54 -9.74 -10.74
N THR A 102 21.91 -10.96 -10.36
CA THR A 102 22.86 -11.81 -11.08
C THR A 102 22.29 -12.24 -12.44
N PHE A 103 23.13 -12.81 -13.30
CA PHE A 103 22.68 -13.30 -14.62
C PHE A 103 21.49 -14.27 -14.52
N LEU A 104 21.57 -15.29 -13.66
CA LEU A 104 20.48 -16.26 -13.50
C LEU A 104 19.21 -15.63 -12.90
N GLN A 105 19.35 -14.63 -12.01
CA GLN A 105 18.21 -13.88 -11.51
C GLN A 105 17.56 -13.04 -12.60
N ARG A 106 18.33 -12.45 -13.53
CA ARG A 106 17.77 -11.76 -14.71
C ARG A 106 17.03 -12.72 -15.63
N VAL A 107 17.57 -13.93 -15.85
CA VAL A 107 16.88 -14.98 -16.60
C VAL A 107 15.55 -15.34 -15.93
N LYS A 108 15.56 -15.56 -14.60
CA LYS A 108 14.34 -15.77 -13.81
C LYS A 108 13.36 -14.59 -13.97
N ASN A 109 13.84 -13.35 -13.93
CA ASN A 109 13.01 -12.16 -14.08
C ASN A 109 12.34 -12.09 -15.46
N VAL A 110 13.07 -12.44 -16.52
CA VAL A 110 12.52 -12.54 -17.88
C VAL A 110 11.44 -13.62 -17.96
N LEU A 111 11.70 -14.81 -17.42
CA LEU A 111 10.71 -15.90 -17.39
C LEU A 111 9.45 -15.50 -16.59
N ALA A 112 9.62 -14.82 -15.46
CA ALA A 112 8.51 -14.28 -14.67
C ALA A 112 7.70 -13.26 -15.47
N SER A 113 8.37 -12.35 -16.19
CA SER A 113 7.71 -11.36 -17.06
C SER A 113 6.90 -12.02 -18.17
N VAL A 114 7.46 -13.05 -18.83
CA VAL A 114 6.77 -13.84 -19.87
C VAL A 114 5.57 -14.58 -19.29
N GLY A 115 5.71 -15.20 -18.11
CA GLY A 115 4.63 -15.89 -17.43
C GLY A 115 3.48 -14.94 -17.04
N LEU A 116 3.80 -13.82 -16.38
CA LEU A 116 2.83 -12.79 -16.02
C LEU A 116 2.14 -12.23 -17.27
N ASN A 117 2.90 -12.07 -18.36
CA ASN A 117 2.37 -11.67 -19.65
C ASN A 117 1.30 -12.64 -20.17
N ALA A 118 1.62 -13.93 -20.20
CA ALA A 118 0.73 -14.96 -20.70
C ALA A 118 -0.55 -15.04 -19.86
N ILE A 119 -0.43 -14.97 -18.52
CA ILE A 119 -1.58 -14.92 -17.62
C ILE A 119 -2.42 -13.67 -17.88
N GLY A 120 -1.78 -12.50 -18.02
CA GLY A 120 -2.40 -11.24 -18.43
C GLY A 120 -3.29 -11.40 -19.66
N ARG A 121 -2.73 -11.96 -20.75
CA ARG A 121 -3.47 -12.15 -22.00
C ARG A 121 -4.62 -13.15 -21.90
N LEU A 122 -4.39 -14.27 -21.22
CA LEU A 122 -5.35 -15.37 -21.17
C LEU A 122 -6.54 -15.08 -20.25
N VAL A 123 -6.28 -14.40 -19.12
CA VAL A 123 -7.26 -14.20 -18.05
C VAL A 123 -7.79 -12.76 -18.03
N PHE A 124 -6.88 -11.78 -18.13
CA PHE A 124 -7.21 -10.37 -17.95
C PHE A 124 -7.67 -9.72 -19.27
N GLU A 125 -6.97 -9.85 -20.39
CA GLU A 125 -7.41 -9.19 -21.64
C GLU A 125 -8.83 -9.63 -22.07
N ARG A 126 -9.15 -10.93 -22.01
CA ARG A 126 -10.48 -11.44 -22.40
C ARG A 126 -11.61 -10.95 -21.50
N THR A 127 -11.40 -10.95 -20.19
CA THR A 127 -12.43 -10.55 -19.23
C THR A 127 -12.64 -9.04 -19.25
N TYR A 128 -11.58 -8.27 -19.53
CA TYR A 128 -11.55 -6.82 -19.33
C TYR A 128 -11.84 -6.05 -20.62
N ASP A 129 -11.49 -6.59 -21.79
CA ASP A 129 -11.92 -6.00 -23.07
C ASP A 129 -13.44 -6.02 -23.23
N GLY A 130 -14.10 -7.07 -22.72
CA GLY A 130 -15.57 -7.12 -22.68
C GLY A 130 -16.19 -6.02 -21.80
N MET A 131 -15.49 -5.56 -20.78
CA MET A 131 -15.93 -4.46 -19.91
C MET A 131 -15.64 -3.09 -20.54
N ALA A 132 -14.42 -2.87 -21.03
CA ALA A 132 -14.03 -1.64 -21.73
C ALA A 132 -15.02 -1.30 -22.86
N ARG A 133 -15.45 -2.32 -23.61
CA ARG A 133 -16.46 -2.17 -24.68
C ARG A 133 -17.82 -1.74 -24.17
N ARG A 134 -18.24 -2.18 -22.99
CA ARG A 134 -19.56 -1.86 -22.41
C ARG A 134 -19.64 -0.44 -21.86
N THR A 135 -18.52 0.13 -21.42
CA THR A 135 -18.55 1.35 -20.60
C THR A 135 -17.84 2.53 -21.20
N ILE A 136 -16.76 2.29 -21.95
CA ILE A 136 -16.08 3.34 -22.71
C ILE A 136 -16.66 3.40 -24.14
N GLY A 137 -17.01 2.26 -24.72
CA GLY A 137 -17.69 2.15 -26.01
C GLY A 137 -17.18 1.00 -26.87
N GLY A 138 -17.99 0.56 -27.85
CA GLY A 138 -17.88 -0.76 -28.50
C GLY A 138 -16.55 -1.16 -29.16
N ASN A 139 -15.63 -0.22 -29.37
CA ASN A 139 -14.32 -0.46 -29.98
C ASN A 139 -13.13 -0.34 -29.01
N TYR A 140 -13.34 -0.05 -27.72
CA TYR A 140 -12.25 0.08 -26.76
C TYR A 140 -11.80 -1.26 -26.18
N THR A 141 -10.49 -1.48 -26.13
CA THR A 141 -9.85 -2.49 -25.28
C THR A 141 -9.36 -1.83 -24.00
N MET A 142 -9.14 -2.61 -22.95
CA MET A 142 -8.59 -2.08 -21.69
C MET A 142 -7.21 -1.46 -21.93
N SER A 143 -6.38 -2.12 -22.74
CA SER A 143 -5.06 -1.61 -23.14
C SER A 143 -5.15 -0.26 -23.88
N ALA A 144 -6.12 -0.07 -24.77
CA ALA A 144 -6.31 1.19 -25.49
C ALA A 144 -6.78 2.33 -24.57
N ALA A 145 -7.64 2.04 -23.59
CA ALA A 145 -8.10 3.03 -22.61
C ALA A 145 -6.94 3.54 -21.73
N LEU A 146 -6.09 2.61 -21.30
CA LEU A 146 -4.94 2.91 -20.46
C LEU A 146 -3.80 3.63 -21.21
N ALA A 147 -3.55 3.25 -22.47
CA ALA A 147 -2.58 3.95 -23.33
C ALA A 147 -2.95 5.41 -23.59
N ARG A 148 -4.23 5.77 -23.43
CA ARG A 148 -4.76 7.13 -23.60
C ARG A 148 -4.96 7.86 -22.26
N THR A 149 -4.48 7.30 -21.15
CA THR A 149 -4.61 7.94 -19.84
C THR A 149 -3.71 9.16 -19.74
N ASP A 150 -4.32 10.33 -19.55
CA ASP A 150 -3.61 11.61 -19.48
C ASP A 150 -2.80 11.78 -18.19
N VAL A 151 -3.24 11.20 -17.06
CA VAL A 151 -2.56 11.28 -15.77
C VAL A 151 -2.66 9.95 -15.01
N TRP A 152 -1.53 9.47 -14.50
CA TRP A 152 -1.43 8.27 -13.67
C TRP A 152 -1.17 8.65 -12.22
N LEU A 153 -2.09 8.33 -11.32
CA LEU A 153 -1.85 8.40 -9.88
C LEU A 153 -1.38 7.04 -9.39
N TYR A 154 -0.22 6.96 -8.74
CA TYR A 154 0.29 5.69 -8.21
C TYR A 154 0.73 5.80 -6.75
N GLN A 155 0.46 4.74 -5.99
CA GLN A 155 0.76 4.65 -4.56
C GLN A 155 2.16 4.04 -4.34
N SER A 156 3.20 4.62 -4.92
CA SER A 156 4.59 4.29 -4.55
C SER A 156 5.43 5.56 -4.47
N ASP A 157 6.37 5.60 -3.54
CA ASP A 157 7.31 6.72 -3.39
C ASP A 157 8.63 6.35 -4.07
N VAL A 158 9.25 7.32 -4.73
CA VAL A 158 10.58 7.16 -5.35
C VAL A 158 11.65 6.71 -4.36
N MET A 159 11.50 7.03 -3.07
CA MET A 159 12.43 6.64 -2.02
C MET A 159 12.33 5.14 -1.69
N PHE A 160 11.13 4.55 -1.80
CA PHE A 160 10.88 3.16 -1.42
C PHE A 160 10.81 2.20 -2.62
N ASP A 161 10.66 2.71 -3.84
CA ASP A 161 10.55 1.91 -5.06
C ASP A 161 11.90 1.77 -5.81
N PHE A 162 12.12 0.66 -6.49
CA PHE A 162 13.37 0.45 -7.24
C PHE A 162 13.49 1.45 -8.41
N PRO A 163 14.73 1.83 -8.81
CA PRO A 163 14.92 2.71 -9.96
C PRO A 163 14.24 2.16 -11.22
N ARG A 164 13.25 2.88 -11.73
CA ARG A 164 12.53 2.54 -12.96
C ARG A 164 12.20 3.80 -13.74
N PRO A 165 12.09 3.72 -15.07
CA PRO A 165 11.61 4.85 -15.87
C PRO A 165 10.23 5.30 -15.39
N THR A 166 9.98 6.61 -15.46
CA THR A 166 8.67 7.24 -15.20
C THR A 166 8.38 8.24 -16.32
N MET A 167 7.09 8.48 -16.57
CA MET A 167 6.65 9.48 -17.54
C MET A 167 6.20 10.75 -16.81
N PRO A 168 6.28 11.95 -17.43
CA PRO A 168 5.90 13.21 -16.80
C PRO A 168 4.45 13.26 -16.28
N ASN A 169 3.57 12.43 -16.85
CA ASN A 169 2.18 12.33 -16.43
C ASN A 169 1.93 11.32 -15.30
N MET A 170 2.98 10.76 -14.70
CA MET A 170 2.87 9.87 -13.53
C MET A 170 3.14 10.65 -12.25
N VAL A 171 2.13 10.74 -11.40
CA VAL A 171 2.16 11.46 -10.12
C VAL A 171 2.10 10.45 -8.98
N SER A 172 3.15 10.44 -8.16
CA SER A 172 3.13 9.69 -6.90
C SER A 172 2.14 10.33 -5.94
N ILE A 173 1.29 9.52 -5.35
CA ILE A 173 0.40 9.91 -4.25
C ILE A 173 0.79 9.17 -2.96
N ALA A 174 2.04 8.73 -2.82
CA ALA A 174 2.47 8.08 -1.57
C ALA A 174 2.19 8.96 -0.34
N GLY A 175 1.89 8.35 0.81
CA GLY A 175 1.62 9.08 2.06
C GLY A 175 0.22 9.71 2.19
N HIS A 176 -0.59 9.78 1.12
CA HIS A 176 -1.95 10.34 1.17
C HIS A 176 -2.91 9.64 2.16
N MET A 177 -2.56 8.44 2.60
CA MET A 177 -3.29 7.62 3.57
C MET A 177 -3.07 8.05 5.03
N ALA A 178 -2.09 8.91 5.30
CA ALA A 178 -1.83 9.39 6.65
C ALA A 178 -2.96 10.32 7.10
N ASP A 179 -3.82 9.82 7.99
CA ASP A 179 -4.81 10.64 8.68
C ASP A 179 -4.14 11.47 9.78
N LYS A 180 -4.77 12.58 10.20
CA LYS A 180 -4.28 13.38 11.33
C LYS A 180 -4.21 12.51 12.59
N VAL A 181 -3.08 12.57 13.29
CA VAL A 181 -2.88 11.88 14.55
C VAL A 181 -3.91 12.29 15.57
N LYS A 182 -4.47 11.28 16.22
CA LYS A 182 -5.34 11.42 17.38
C LYS A 182 -4.54 11.08 18.64
N PRO A 183 -4.83 11.73 19.78
CA PRO A 183 -4.29 11.31 21.06
C PRO A 183 -4.60 9.83 21.33
N LEU A 184 -3.63 9.12 21.90
CA LEU A 184 -3.84 7.74 22.33
C LEU A 184 -4.85 7.71 23.50
N SER A 185 -5.50 6.58 23.71
CA SER A 185 -6.28 6.40 24.93
C SER A 185 -5.36 6.42 26.15
N GLU A 186 -5.84 6.95 27.27
CA GLU A 186 -5.01 7.06 28.50
C GLU A 186 -4.37 5.72 28.90
N ASP A 187 -5.10 4.61 28.76
CA ASP A 187 -4.60 3.28 29.13
C ASP A 187 -3.53 2.74 28.18
N LEU A 188 -3.54 3.17 26.91
CA LEU A 188 -2.50 2.81 25.94
C LEU A 188 -1.29 3.72 26.13
N GLU A 189 -1.51 5.01 26.33
CA GLU A 189 -0.45 5.98 26.60
C GLU A 189 0.33 5.62 27.86
N LYS A 190 -0.36 5.38 28.99
CA LYS A 190 0.28 4.93 30.25
C LYS A 190 1.10 3.65 30.07
N PHE A 191 0.59 2.69 29.28
CA PHE A 191 1.29 1.45 29.00
C PHE A 191 2.56 1.68 28.17
N VAL A 192 2.45 2.44 27.07
CA VAL A 192 3.57 2.77 26.18
C VAL A 192 4.64 3.58 26.92
N GLN A 193 4.24 4.61 27.69
CA GLN A 193 5.15 5.44 28.48
C GLN A 193 5.85 4.65 29.60
N SER A 194 5.20 3.62 30.17
CA SER A 194 5.84 2.76 31.18
C SER A 194 7.03 1.96 30.66
N SER A 195 7.29 1.95 29.35
CA SER A 195 8.49 1.35 28.76
C SER A 195 9.77 2.15 29.06
N GLY A 196 9.66 3.45 29.35
CA GLY A 196 10.81 4.34 29.51
C GLY A 196 11.75 4.31 28.30
N ASP A 197 13.05 4.32 28.55
CA ASP A 197 14.09 4.36 27.50
C ASP A 197 14.24 3.05 26.72
N ALA A 198 13.60 1.95 27.15
CA ALA A 198 13.67 0.68 26.44
C ALA A 198 13.04 0.76 25.03
N GLY A 199 12.10 1.69 24.82
CA GLY A 199 11.35 1.84 23.58
C GLY A 199 10.16 0.88 23.49
N VAL A 200 9.45 0.89 22.36
CA VAL A 200 8.20 0.15 22.18
C VAL A 200 8.25 -0.65 20.89
N VAL A 201 7.76 -1.89 20.93
CA VAL A 201 7.62 -2.75 19.75
C VAL A 201 6.16 -2.81 19.33
N ILE A 202 5.89 -2.49 18.07
CA ILE A 202 4.55 -2.57 17.48
C ILE A 202 4.49 -3.81 16.59
N VAL A 203 3.48 -4.65 16.81
CA VAL A 203 3.29 -5.90 16.07
C VAL A 203 1.93 -5.92 15.38
N THR A 204 1.92 -6.09 14.06
CA THR A 204 0.70 -6.21 13.25
C THR A 204 0.96 -7.06 12.01
N PHE A 205 0.00 -7.90 11.64
CA PHE A 205 0.01 -8.71 10.40
C PHE A 205 -0.99 -8.16 9.35
N GLY A 206 -1.36 -6.89 9.48
CA GLY A 206 -2.29 -6.22 8.57
C GLY A 206 -3.75 -6.60 8.83
N SER A 207 -4.68 -5.87 8.19
CA SER A 207 -6.12 -5.94 8.48
C SER A 207 -6.72 -7.33 8.29
N MET A 208 -6.22 -8.11 7.33
CA MET A 208 -6.75 -9.44 6.97
C MET A 208 -6.40 -10.57 7.95
N VAL A 209 -5.39 -10.35 8.81
CA VAL A 209 -4.89 -11.37 9.73
C VAL A 209 -5.11 -10.88 11.15
N ALA A 210 -6.31 -11.13 11.67
CA ALA A 210 -6.67 -10.77 13.05
C ALA A 210 -6.24 -11.83 14.08
N THR A 211 -6.12 -13.08 13.64
CA THR A 211 -5.73 -14.23 14.47
C THR A 211 -4.74 -15.12 13.72
N MET A 212 -4.10 -16.05 14.43
CA MET A 212 -3.18 -17.04 13.85
C MET A 212 -3.25 -18.34 14.66
N PRO A 213 -2.70 -19.46 14.15
CA PRO A 213 -2.64 -20.71 14.91
C PRO A 213 -2.00 -20.53 16.29
N ALA A 214 -2.56 -21.17 17.31
CA ALA A 214 -2.15 -21.00 18.70
C ALA A 214 -0.65 -21.23 18.92
N GLU A 215 -0.07 -22.23 18.27
CA GLU A 215 1.37 -22.52 18.31
C GLU A 215 2.22 -21.34 17.80
N ARG A 216 1.80 -20.68 16.71
CA ARG A 216 2.50 -19.52 16.14
C ARG A 216 2.35 -18.29 17.00
N ALA A 217 1.15 -18.09 17.55
CA ALA A 217 0.88 -17.00 18.48
C ALA A 217 1.73 -17.15 19.77
N ASP A 218 1.84 -18.38 20.30
CA ASP A 218 2.64 -18.68 21.48
C ASP A 218 4.15 -18.56 21.23
N MET A 219 4.62 -19.01 20.07
CA MET A 219 6.02 -18.83 19.65
C MET A 219 6.41 -17.34 19.62
N LEU A 220 5.57 -16.48 19.05
CA LEU A 220 5.78 -15.03 19.03
C LEU A 220 5.71 -14.43 20.44
N ALA A 221 4.70 -14.81 21.23
CA ALA A 221 4.54 -14.33 22.60
C ALA A 221 5.74 -14.69 23.48
N ALA A 222 6.29 -15.90 23.34
CA ALA A 222 7.50 -16.33 24.04
C ALA A 222 8.73 -15.49 23.67
N ALA A 223 8.82 -15.03 22.41
CA ALA A 223 9.89 -14.12 21.99
C ALA A 223 9.69 -12.74 22.61
N PHE A 224 8.45 -12.23 22.58
CA PHE A 224 8.10 -10.91 23.11
C PHE A 224 8.29 -10.82 24.63
N ALA A 225 7.95 -11.87 25.38
CA ALA A 225 8.09 -11.92 26.84
C ALA A 225 9.53 -11.73 27.33
N ARG A 226 10.53 -11.95 26.47
CA ARG A 226 11.96 -11.79 26.76
C ARG A 226 12.48 -10.36 26.53
N LEU A 227 11.67 -9.51 25.91
CA LEU A 227 12.07 -8.16 25.55
C LEU A 227 11.94 -7.21 26.76
N PRO A 228 12.90 -6.28 26.96
CA PRO A 228 12.72 -5.20 27.92
C PRO A 228 11.66 -4.19 27.46
N GLN A 229 11.37 -4.11 26.15
CA GLN A 229 10.36 -3.23 25.57
C GLN A 229 8.94 -3.62 25.97
N LYS A 230 8.06 -2.61 26.04
CA LYS A 230 6.62 -2.83 25.90
C LYS A 230 6.27 -3.21 24.46
N VAL A 231 5.44 -4.23 24.32
CA VAL A 231 4.99 -4.75 23.03
C VAL A 231 3.50 -4.48 22.90
N VAL A 232 3.10 -3.77 21.85
CA VAL A 232 1.69 -3.55 21.51
C VAL A 232 1.38 -4.39 20.27
N TRP A 233 0.51 -5.37 20.41
CA TRP A 233 0.25 -6.38 19.38
C TRP A 233 -1.21 -6.38 18.96
N ARG A 234 -1.46 -6.13 17.67
CA ARG A 234 -2.77 -6.39 17.06
C ARG A 234 -3.01 -7.89 16.96
N TYR A 235 -3.86 -8.41 17.84
CA TYR A 235 -4.23 -9.82 17.89
C TYR A 235 -5.58 -9.98 18.58
N ALA A 236 -6.55 -10.51 17.85
CA ALA A 236 -7.93 -10.73 18.30
C ALA A 236 -8.22 -12.19 18.68
N GLY A 237 -7.18 -13.04 18.78
CA GLY A 237 -7.32 -14.44 19.14
C GLY A 237 -7.25 -14.67 20.64
N THR A 238 -7.36 -15.93 21.07
CA THR A 238 -7.14 -16.31 22.47
C THR A 238 -5.73 -15.92 22.90
N PRO A 239 -5.56 -15.20 24.03
CA PRO A 239 -4.25 -14.83 24.55
C PRO A 239 -3.31 -16.04 24.63
N PRO A 240 -2.08 -15.94 24.09
CA PRO A 240 -1.12 -17.04 24.14
C PRO A 240 -0.70 -17.37 25.58
N LEU A 241 -0.26 -18.61 25.81
CA LEU A 241 0.15 -19.08 27.13
C LEU A 241 1.42 -18.36 27.62
N SER A 242 2.34 -18.11 26.68
CA SER A 242 3.61 -17.44 26.91
C SER A 242 3.52 -15.90 26.87
N LEU A 243 2.31 -15.32 27.01
CA LEU A 243 2.12 -13.87 26.94
C LEU A 243 2.70 -13.18 28.18
N GLY A 244 3.80 -12.43 27.98
CA GLY A 244 4.46 -11.67 29.03
C GLY A 244 3.69 -10.42 29.46
N SER A 245 3.91 -9.95 30.68
CA SER A 245 3.32 -8.70 31.23
C SER A 245 3.80 -7.42 30.53
N ASN A 246 4.85 -7.52 29.72
CA ASN A 246 5.33 -6.46 28.83
C ASN A 246 4.54 -6.39 27.52
N THR A 247 3.63 -7.32 27.23
CA THR A 247 2.87 -7.37 25.98
C THR A 247 1.38 -7.08 26.21
N LYS A 248 0.83 -6.15 25.43
CA LYS A 248 -0.61 -5.83 25.41
C LYS A 248 -1.20 -6.19 24.05
N THR A 249 -2.16 -7.10 24.04
CA THR A 249 -2.92 -7.46 22.83
C THR A 249 -4.15 -6.57 22.67
N MET A 250 -4.55 -6.34 21.43
CA MET A 250 -5.76 -5.58 21.09
C MET A 250 -6.32 -5.97 19.72
N GLU A 251 -7.63 -5.80 19.56
CA GLU A 251 -8.33 -6.11 18.30
C GLU A 251 -7.95 -5.14 17.17
N TRP A 252 -7.80 -3.86 17.52
CA TRP A 252 -7.43 -2.81 16.58
C TRP A 252 -6.32 -1.93 17.15
N LEU A 253 -5.30 -1.69 16.33
CA LEU A 253 -4.13 -0.91 16.67
C LEU A 253 -4.23 0.48 16.01
N PRO A 254 -4.16 1.58 16.77
CA PRO A 254 -4.06 2.93 16.21
C PRO A 254 -2.66 3.17 15.64
N GLN A 255 -2.35 2.50 14.52
CA GLN A 255 -0.99 2.36 13.99
C GLN A 255 -0.39 3.72 13.60
N SER A 256 -1.13 4.59 12.91
CA SER A 256 -0.64 5.92 12.54
C SER A 256 -0.32 6.77 13.77
N ASP A 257 -1.21 6.74 14.76
CA ASP A 257 -1.06 7.52 16.00
C ASP A 257 0.16 7.06 16.81
N LEU A 258 0.38 5.73 16.89
CA LEU A 258 1.54 5.15 17.56
C LEU A 258 2.85 5.42 16.82
N LEU A 259 2.87 5.29 15.48
CA LEU A 259 4.08 5.49 14.69
C LEU A 259 4.51 6.96 14.62
N GLU A 260 3.56 7.89 14.51
CA GLU A 260 3.89 9.31 14.49
C GLU A 260 4.36 9.80 15.86
N ALA A 261 3.74 9.33 16.96
CA ALA A 261 4.24 9.61 18.31
C ALA A 261 5.70 9.13 18.53
N MET A 262 6.18 8.19 17.72
CA MET A 262 7.53 7.64 17.81
C MET A 262 8.59 8.36 16.94
N HIS A 263 8.22 9.41 16.18
CA HIS A 263 9.07 10.39 15.48
C HIS A 263 10.48 9.98 14.99
N HIS A 264 10.69 8.75 14.52
CA HIS A 264 11.99 8.30 13.99
C HIS A 264 11.81 7.21 12.92
N GLY A 265 12.83 6.98 12.09
CA GLY A 265 12.86 5.89 11.12
C GLY A 265 12.78 4.54 11.84
N VAL A 266 11.57 4.03 12.02
CA VAL A 266 11.31 2.81 12.81
C VAL A 266 11.90 1.61 12.07
N PRO A 267 12.87 0.91 12.68
CA PRO A 267 13.43 -0.29 12.08
C PRO A 267 12.37 -1.39 11.91
N LEU A 268 12.30 -2.02 10.73
CA LEU A 268 11.21 -2.95 10.38
C LEU A 268 11.65 -4.43 10.40
N ILE A 269 10.77 -5.30 10.86
CA ILE A 269 10.85 -6.75 10.64
C ILE A 269 9.63 -7.17 9.82
N GLY A 270 9.87 -7.74 8.64
CA GLY A 270 8.81 -8.26 7.77
C GLY A 270 8.66 -9.76 7.88
N MET A 271 7.42 -10.21 8.03
CA MET A 271 7.03 -11.62 8.02
C MET A 271 5.96 -11.83 6.94
N PRO A 272 6.34 -11.88 5.65
CA PRO A 272 5.36 -11.96 4.56
C PRO A 272 4.56 -13.27 4.64
N LEU A 273 3.25 -13.16 4.49
CA LEU A 273 2.32 -14.29 4.51
C LEU A 273 1.84 -14.66 3.11
N PHE A 274 1.41 -13.68 2.31
CA PHE A 274 0.82 -13.91 1.00
C PHE A 274 0.96 -12.69 0.08
N GLY A 275 0.70 -12.93 -1.22
CA GLY A 275 0.56 -11.87 -2.21
C GLY A 275 1.84 -11.05 -2.43
N ASP A 276 1.65 -9.74 -2.53
CA ASP A 276 2.66 -8.72 -2.79
C ASP A 276 3.59 -8.46 -1.61
N GLN A 277 3.23 -8.93 -0.40
CA GLN A 277 4.05 -8.78 0.81
C GLN A 277 5.49 -9.28 0.62
N TYR A 278 5.66 -10.37 -0.15
CA TYR A 278 6.97 -10.93 -0.46
C TYR A 278 7.86 -9.96 -1.27
N ASP A 279 7.28 -9.23 -2.23
CA ASP A 279 8.05 -8.24 -2.99
C ASP A 279 8.26 -6.96 -2.17
N ASN A 280 7.25 -6.56 -1.38
CA ASN A 280 7.33 -5.38 -0.53
C ASN A 280 8.48 -5.51 0.47
N ILE A 281 8.62 -6.65 1.15
CA ILE A 281 9.73 -6.83 2.09
C ILE A 281 11.09 -6.86 1.38
N VAL A 282 11.19 -7.42 0.17
CA VAL A 282 12.43 -7.40 -0.63
C VAL A 282 12.89 -5.97 -0.91
N ARG A 283 11.97 -5.04 -1.23
CA ARG A 283 12.31 -3.62 -1.48
C ARG A 283 12.91 -2.94 -0.26
N VAL A 284 12.37 -3.21 0.92
CA VAL A 284 12.78 -2.57 2.17
C VAL A 284 14.07 -3.21 2.71
N VAL A 285 14.23 -4.53 2.59
CA VAL A 285 15.47 -5.25 2.94
C VAL A 285 16.62 -4.83 2.04
N ALA A 286 16.39 -4.69 0.72
CA ALA A 286 17.43 -4.27 -0.22
C ALA A 286 18.00 -2.86 0.09
N ARG A 287 17.27 -2.05 0.87
CA ARG A 287 17.67 -0.73 1.34
C ARG A 287 18.29 -0.72 2.72
N GLY A 288 18.47 -1.88 3.36
CA GLY A 288 18.98 -2.00 4.72
C GLY A 288 17.96 -1.62 5.81
N MET A 289 16.72 -1.29 5.44
CA MET A 289 15.71 -0.75 6.35
C MET A 289 14.92 -1.82 7.11
N ALA A 290 15.00 -3.09 6.68
CA ALA A 290 14.26 -4.19 7.30
C ALA A 290 15.05 -5.50 7.36
N VAL A 291 14.60 -6.40 8.24
CA VAL A 291 14.96 -7.82 8.24
C VAL A 291 13.72 -8.63 7.84
N SER A 292 13.89 -9.66 7.00
CA SER A 292 12.79 -10.56 6.63
C SER A 292 12.92 -11.88 7.39
N LEU A 293 11.83 -12.35 7.96
CA LEU A 293 11.72 -13.65 8.61
C LEU A 293 10.61 -14.48 7.96
N ASP A 294 10.80 -15.79 7.86
CA ASP A 294 9.76 -16.70 7.40
C ASP A 294 8.91 -17.17 8.58
N ILE A 295 7.70 -16.64 8.69
CA ILE A 295 6.74 -16.98 9.77
C ILE A 295 6.42 -18.48 9.88
N HIS A 296 6.60 -19.25 8.80
CA HIS A 296 6.33 -20.68 8.79
C HIS A 296 7.47 -21.53 9.37
N SER A 297 8.70 -21.01 9.40
CA SER A 297 9.88 -21.75 9.88
C SER A 297 10.58 -21.09 11.07
N VAL A 298 10.36 -19.78 11.27
CA VAL A 298 11.03 -19.01 12.31
C VAL A 298 10.69 -19.50 13.72
N THR A 299 11.70 -19.49 14.57
CA THR A 299 11.64 -19.85 15.98
C THR A 299 11.53 -18.62 16.88
N SER A 300 11.08 -18.82 18.12
CA SER A 300 11.02 -17.76 19.14
C SER A 300 12.39 -17.10 19.37
N GLN A 301 13.47 -17.88 19.31
CA GLN A 301 14.83 -17.38 19.45
C GLN A 301 15.24 -16.45 18.29
N GLU A 302 14.93 -16.83 17.06
CA GLU A 302 15.24 -16.02 15.88
C GLU A 302 14.42 -14.72 15.85
N VAL A 303 13.15 -14.76 16.27
CA VAL A 303 12.33 -13.55 16.42
C VAL A 303 12.95 -12.60 17.45
N TYR A 304 13.31 -13.11 18.63
CA TYR A 304 13.96 -12.32 19.67
C TYR A 304 15.28 -11.70 19.17
N GLN A 305 16.11 -12.50 18.49
CA GLN A 305 17.39 -12.04 17.93
C GLN A 305 17.20 -10.98 16.85
N ALA A 306 16.22 -11.15 15.97
CA ALA A 306 15.92 -10.17 14.94
C ALA A 306 15.47 -8.84 15.55
N ILE A 307 14.55 -8.87 16.53
CA ILE A 307 14.09 -7.67 17.25
C ILE A 307 15.26 -6.97 17.93
N THR A 308 16.08 -7.73 18.66
CA THR A 308 17.22 -7.17 19.39
C THR A 308 18.22 -6.54 18.43
N THR A 309 18.61 -7.26 17.36
CA THR A 309 19.53 -6.76 16.32
C THR A 309 19.03 -5.45 15.72
N VAL A 310 17.75 -5.42 15.33
CA VAL A 310 17.11 -4.29 14.65
C VAL A 310 16.99 -3.05 15.53
N ILE A 311 16.95 -3.21 16.87
CA ILE A 311 16.92 -2.12 17.85
C ILE A 311 18.33 -1.64 18.22
N THR A 312 19.33 -2.53 18.28
CA THR A 312 20.68 -2.19 18.76
C THR A 312 21.66 -1.80 17.66
N ASP A 313 21.43 -2.23 16.42
CA ASP A 313 22.35 -2.01 15.30
C ASP A 313 22.02 -0.70 14.56
N PRO A 314 22.89 0.33 14.60
CA PRO A 314 22.75 1.52 13.79
C PRO A 314 23.11 1.20 12.32
N ARG A 315 22.14 0.61 11.61
CA ARG A 315 22.24 0.27 10.18
C ARG A 315 22.25 1.49 9.27
#